data_AF-A0A8H5RRU4-F1
#
_entry.id   AF-A0A8H5RRU4-F1
#
_cell.length_a   1.000
_cell.length_b   1.000
_cell.length_c   1.000
_cell.angle_alpha   90.00
_cell.angle_beta   90.00
_cell.angle_gamma   90.00
#
_symmetry.space_group_name_H-M   'P 1'
#
loop_
_entity.id
_entity.type
_entity.pdbx_description
1 polymer ?
#
loop_
_entity_poly.entity_id
_entity_poly.type
_entity_poly.pdbx_seq_one_letter_code
_entity_poly.pdbx_strand_id
1 'polypeptide(L)'
;MQNLESLQPGNATNDPFTDHLKALIITTQTASRDIETCLVEAKAGSERLEKLVVAANLAQTEQESTMKLVKQNAEKTSSVLDAVSDTIGVASSQLVRLFSLTEHLEIWIKTVVQYCNEIISLVQRNTSILLSLHGIVTRLESAMRVPGVNCPILEFENPFGIRIALPFQMCDTREGLCRLLVVMFHDKPGLGLVERRRFVVMQSRSDVPIKPKDWSTICCSGRTNRNQVANSCPTWDRLDIAEASTYSVLPATN
;
A
#
# COMPACT_ATOMS: atom_id res chain seq x y z
N MET A 1 -9.41 84.74 -96.46
CA MET A 1 -9.79 86.00 -97.14
C MET A 1 -10.28 86.92 -96.03
N GLN A 2 -9.47 87.83 -95.52
CA GLN A 2 -9.10 89.15 -96.09
C GLN A 2 -10.30 90.10 -96.26
N ASN A 3 -10.25 91.18 -95.47
CA ASN A 3 -10.82 92.52 -95.64
C ASN A 3 -12.24 92.72 -96.19
N LEU A 4 -13.03 93.48 -95.41
CA LEU A 4 -13.58 94.73 -95.93
C LEU A 4 -13.64 95.82 -94.84
N GLU A 5 -12.80 96.83 -95.03
CA GLU A 5 -12.95 98.28 -94.76
C GLU A 5 -13.78 98.73 -93.53
N SER A 6 -13.19 99.43 -92.55
CA SER A 6 -12.62 100.79 -92.65
C SER A 6 -13.62 101.87 -93.09
N LEU A 7 -14.46 102.32 -92.14
CA LEU A 7 -15.12 103.62 -92.21
C LEU A 7 -15.15 104.27 -90.83
N GLN A 8 -14.19 105.16 -90.60
CA GLN A 8 -14.18 106.06 -89.45
C GLN A 8 -15.05 107.28 -89.79
N PRO A 9 -15.89 107.75 -88.85
CA PRO A 9 -16.31 109.14 -88.87
C PRO A 9 -15.96 109.87 -87.56
N GLY A 10 -15.55 111.13 -87.74
CA GLY A 10 -16.10 112.25 -86.95
C GLY A 10 -15.87 112.26 -85.45
N ASN A 11 -14.88 113.04 -85.04
CA ASN A 11 -14.71 113.55 -83.68
C ASN A 11 -16.04 114.11 -83.12
N ALA A 12 -16.60 113.48 -82.09
CA ALA A 12 -17.80 113.92 -81.39
C ALA A 12 -17.62 113.74 -79.88
N THR A 13 -17.88 114.83 -79.15
CA THR A 13 -18.01 114.96 -77.69
C THR A 13 -18.17 113.66 -76.90
N ASN A 14 -17.26 113.43 -75.96
CA ASN A 14 -17.36 112.40 -74.92
C ASN A 14 -18.69 112.54 -74.16
N ASP A 15 -19.68 111.69 -74.45
CA ASP A 15 -20.88 111.56 -73.63
C ASP A 15 -20.60 110.54 -72.51
N PRO A 16 -20.45 110.99 -71.25
CA PRO A 16 -20.14 110.08 -70.15
C PRO A 16 -21.26 109.07 -69.88
N PHE A 17 -22.50 109.32 -70.34
CA PHE A 17 -23.62 108.41 -70.14
C PHE A 17 -23.53 107.17 -71.04
N THR A 18 -23.23 107.35 -72.34
CA THR A 18 -23.05 106.25 -73.30
C THR A 18 -21.87 105.33 -72.92
N ASP A 19 -20.77 105.90 -72.42
CA ASP A 19 -19.63 105.10 -71.95
C ASP A 19 -19.93 104.37 -70.63
N HIS A 20 -20.65 104.99 -69.69
CA HIS A 20 -21.14 104.29 -68.49
C HIS A 20 -22.11 103.15 -68.83
N LEU A 21 -22.99 103.33 -69.82
CA LEU A 21 -23.93 102.28 -70.23
C LEU A 21 -23.18 101.08 -70.84
N LYS A 22 -22.19 101.33 -71.71
CA LYS A 22 -21.32 100.28 -72.25
C LYS A 22 -20.53 99.57 -71.15
N ALA A 23 -19.93 100.31 -70.22
CA ALA A 23 -19.21 99.75 -69.09
C ALA A 23 -20.14 98.85 -68.25
N LEU A 24 -21.35 99.32 -67.92
CA LEU A 24 -22.34 98.56 -67.16
C LEU A 24 -22.74 97.25 -67.86
N ILE A 25 -22.97 97.29 -69.19
CA ILE A 25 -23.30 96.09 -69.99
C ILE A 25 -22.12 95.10 -69.99
N ILE A 26 -20.88 95.57 -70.16
CA ILE A 26 -19.69 94.72 -70.14
C ILE A 26 -19.48 94.11 -68.74
N THR A 27 -19.69 94.89 -67.67
CA THR A 27 -19.56 94.41 -66.29
C THR A 27 -20.66 93.40 -65.94
N THR A 28 -21.92 93.62 -66.34
CA THR A 28 -23.00 92.64 -66.11
C THR A 28 -22.85 91.38 -66.95
N GLN A 29 -22.38 91.46 -68.20
CA GLN A 29 -22.05 90.25 -68.98
C GLN A 29 -20.86 89.48 -68.42
N THR A 30 -19.84 90.17 -67.89
CA THR A 30 -18.71 89.52 -67.21
C THR A 30 -19.19 88.85 -65.92
N ALA A 31 -19.87 89.57 -65.04
CA ALA A 31 -20.44 89.02 -63.80
C ALA A 31 -21.42 87.86 -64.05
N SER A 32 -22.24 87.93 -65.09
CA SER A 32 -23.14 86.83 -65.48
C SER A 32 -22.36 85.57 -65.89
N ARG A 33 -21.25 85.73 -66.63
CA ARG A 33 -20.39 84.62 -67.07
C ARG A 33 -19.58 84.03 -65.91
N ASP A 34 -19.16 84.87 -64.97
CA ASP A 34 -18.49 84.43 -63.75
C ASP A 34 -19.45 83.66 -62.83
N ILE A 35 -20.70 84.15 -62.67
CA ILE A 35 -21.76 83.43 -61.94
C ILE A 35 -22.07 82.08 -62.59
N GLU A 36 -22.17 82.03 -63.92
CA GLU A 36 -22.42 80.80 -64.67
C GLU A 36 -21.26 79.79 -64.50
N THR A 37 -20.02 80.27 -64.50
CA THR A 37 -18.82 79.46 -64.22
C THR A 37 -18.85 78.91 -62.79
N CYS A 38 -19.09 79.76 -61.79
CA CYS A 38 -19.24 79.36 -60.39
C CYS A 38 -20.38 78.33 -60.18
N LEU A 39 -21.49 78.45 -60.90
CA LEU A 39 -22.60 77.48 -60.83
C LEU A 39 -22.21 76.11 -61.41
N VAL A 40 -21.44 76.08 -62.51
CA VAL A 40 -20.92 74.83 -63.09
C VAL A 40 -19.91 74.16 -62.14
N GLU A 41 -19.01 74.94 -61.55
CA GLU A 41 -18.05 74.45 -60.56
C GLU A 41 -18.75 73.94 -59.28
N ALA A 42 -19.74 74.68 -58.77
CA ALA A 42 -20.53 74.27 -57.61
C ALA A 42 -21.31 72.97 -57.88
N LYS A 43 -21.87 72.82 -59.09
CA LYS A 43 -22.54 71.57 -59.51
C LYS A 43 -21.55 70.40 -59.55
N ALA A 44 -20.38 70.57 -60.17
CA ALA A 44 -19.35 69.54 -60.21
C ALA A 44 -18.81 69.20 -58.80
N GLY A 45 -18.76 70.19 -57.90
CA GLY A 45 -18.47 70.00 -56.48
C GLY A 45 -19.55 69.18 -55.76
N SER A 46 -20.82 69.47 -56.00
CA SER A 46 -21.95 68.73 -55.45
C SER A 46 -21.97 67.27 -55.90
N GLU A 47 -21.77 66.99 -57.19
CA GLU A 47 -21.70 65.62 -57.72
C GLU A 47 -20.51 64.82 -57.17
N ARG A 48 -19.39 65.50 -56.86
CA ARG A 48 -18.24 64.88 -56.17
C ARG A 48 -18.55 64.60 -54.70
N LEU A 49 -19.21 65.53 -54.01
CA LEU A 49 -19.63 65.37 -52.61
C LEU A 49 -20.63 64.22 -52.47
N GLU A 50 -21.62 64.12 -53.36
CA GLU A 50 -22.59 63.01 -53.38
C GLU A 50 -21.90 61.64 -53.53
N LYS A 51 -20.96 61.52 -54.48
CA LYS A 51 -20.15 60.30 -54.64
C LYS A 51 -19.30 59.97 -53.41
N LEU A 52 -18.71 60.98 -52.76
CA LEU A 52 -17.97 60.80 -51.50
C LEU A 52 -18.89 60.35 -50.35
N VAL A 53 -20.10 60.90 -50.23
CA VAL A 53 -21.09 60.49 -49.22
C VAL A 53 -21.55 59.06 -49.45
N VAL A 54 -21.82 58.64 -50.69
CA VAL A 54 -22.16 57.24 -51.01
C VAL A 54 -21.01 56.29 -50.67
N ALA A 55 -19.77 56.64 -51.00
CA ALA A 55 -18.59 55.84 -50.66
C ALA A 55 -18.35 55.76 -49.13
N ALA A 56 -18.54 56.86 -48.41
CA ALA A 56 -18.43 56.90 -46.95
C ALA A 56 -19.51 56.05 -46.26
N ASN A 57 -20.76 56.12 -46.73
CA ASN A 57 -21.85 55.29 -46.22
C ASN A 57 -21.57 53.80 -46.46
N LEU A 58 -21.08 53.42 -47.64
CA LEU A 58 -20.70 52.03 -47.93
C LEU A 58 -19.60 51.56 -46.97
N ALA A 59 -18.50 52.31 -46.85
CA ALA A 59 -17.40 52.01 -45.94
C ALA A 59 -17.86 51.93 -44.47
N GLN A 60 -18.78 52.79 -44.04
CA GLN A 60 -19.37 52.71 -42.72
C GLN A 60 -20.17 51.41 -42.52
N THR A 61 -20.99 50.98 -43.48
CA THR A 61 -21.74 49.72 -43.36
C THR A 61 -20.82 48.50 -43.31
N GLU A 62 -19.73 48.50 -44.10
CA GLU A 62 -18.69 47.47 -44.02
C GLU A 62 -17.99 47.48 -42.65
N GLN A 63 -17.64 48.66 -42.13
CA GLN A 63 -16.99 48.80 -40.83
C GLN A 63 -17.91 48.42 -39.66
N GLU A 64 -19.21 48.69 -39.73
CA GLU A 64 -20.20 48.20 -38.75
C GLU A 64 -20.34 46.67 -38.81
N SER A 65 -20.30 46.07 -39.99
CA SER A 65 -20.38 44.61 -40.15
C SER A 65 -19.15 43.90 -39.56
N THR A 66 -17.94 44.43 -39.82
CA THR A 66 -16.68 43.91 -39.28
C THR A 66 -16.58 44.14 -37.77
N MET A 67 -17.01 45.30 -37.26
CA MET A 67 -17.10 45.58 -35.81
C MET A 67 -18.00 44.57 -35.08
N LYS A 68 -19.19 44.24 -35.64
CA LYS A 68 -20.09 43.22 -35.09
C LYS A 68 -19.43 41.84 -35.04
N LEU A 69 -18.72 41.46 -36.10
CA LEU A 69 -18.02 40.17 -36.20
C LEU A 69 -16.85 40.10 -35.21
N VAL A 70 -16.05 41.16 -35.09
CA VAL A 70 -14.97 41.30 -34.08
C VAL A 70 -15.53 41.20 -32.66
N LYS A 71 -16.63 41.90 -32.36
CA LYS A 71 -17.28 41.82 -31.04
C LYS A 71 -17.75 40.40 -30.72
N GLN A 72 -18.45 39.74 -31.64
CA GLN A 72 -18.90 38.36 -31.45
C GLN A 72 -17.70 37.40 -31.29
N ASN A 73 -16.59 37.64 -31.99
CA ASN A 73 -15.40 36.81 -31.88
C ASN A 73 -14.68 37.03 -30.53
N ALA A 74 -14.66 38.25 -30.02
CA ALA A 74 -14.15 38.56 -28.68
C ALA A 74 -15.00 37.90 -27.57
N GLU A 75 -16.33 37.98 -27.67
CA GLU A 75 -17.27 37.31 -26.75
C GLU A 75 -17.07 35.78 -26.75
N LYS A 76 -16.97 35.16 -27.94
CA LYS A 76 -16.64 33.73 -28.08
C LYS A 76 -15.28 33.41 -27.46
N THR A 77 -14.25 34.20 -27.75
CA THR A 77 -12.89 33.98 -27.22
C THR A 77 -12.87 34.07 -25.70
N SER A 78 -13.62 35.00 -25.08
CA SER A 78 -13.78 35.05 -23.63
C SER A 78 -14.41 33.77 -23.09
N SER A 79 -15.55 33.34 -23.65
CA SER A 79 -16.24 32.11 -23.18
C SER A 79 -15.39 30.85 -23.32
N VAL A 80 -14.54 30.77 -24.36
CA VAL A 80 -13.57 29.68 -24.54
C VAL A 80 -12.44 29.78 -23.51
N LEU A 81 -11.94 30.98 -23.22
CA LEU A 81 -10.90 31.20 -22.22
C LEU A 81 -11.39 30.82 -20.81
N ASP A 82 -12.63 31.16 -20.47
CA ASP A 82 -13.27 30.79 -19.20
C ASP A 82 -13.36 29.26 -19.07
N ALA A 83 -13.88 28.57 -20.11
CA ALA A 83 -13.97 27.10 -20.12
C ALA A 83 -12.59 26.39 -20.09
N VAL A 84 -11.56 27.00 -20.71
CA VAL A 84 -10.16 26.53 -20.63
C VAL A 84 -9.59 26.75 -19.22
N SER A 85 -9.90 27.88 -18.58
CA SER A 85 -9.51 28.16 -17.20
C SER A 85 -10.11 27.15 -16.22
N ASP A 86 -11.41 26.86 -16.33
CA ASP A 86 -12.10 25.87 -15.51
C ASP A 86 -11.52 24.46 -15.69
N THR A 87 -11.28 24.03 -16.93
CA THR A 87 -10.70 22.71 -17.22
C THR A 87 -9.25 22.60 -16.74
N ILE A 88 -8.44 23.66 -16.84
CA ILE A 88 -7.10 23.72 -16.23
C ILE A 88 -7.20 23.66 -14.69
N GLY A 89 -8.15 24.35 -14.08
CA GLY A 89 -8.39 24.29 -12.63
C GLY A 89 -8.73 22.88 -12.15
N VAL A 90 -9.65 22.19 -12.85
CA VAL A 90 -9.99 20.78 -12.57
C VAL A 90 -8.77 19.87 -12.76
N ALA A 91 -8.06 19.97 -13.87
CA ALA A 91 -6.85 19.16 -14.13
C ALA A 91 -5.76 19.38 -13.07
N SER A 92 -5.55 20.62 -12.64
CA SER A 92 -4.61 20.98 -11.56
C SER A 92 -5.01 20.33 -10.23
N SER A 93 -6.31 20.35 -9.88
CA SER A 93 -6.81 19.69 -8.67
C SER A 93 -6.64 18.16 -8.71
N GLN A 94 -6.76 17.55 -9.90
CA GLN A 94 -6.52 16.12 -10.09
C GLN A 94 -5.03 15.77 -9.96
N LEU A 95 -4.13 16.59 -10.51
CA LEU A 95 -2.69 16.42 -10.34
C LEU A 95 -2.27 16.43 -8.86
N VAL A 96 -2.77 17.39 -8.07
CA VAL A 96 -2.49 17.45 -6.62
C VAL A 96 -2.97 16.17 -5.90
N ARG A 97 -4.14 15.64 -6.27
CA ARG A 97 -4.64 14.35 -5.73
C ARG A 97 -3.76 13.17 -6.14
N LEU A 98 -3.25 13.15 -7.39
CA LEU A 98 -2.34 12.10 -7.85
C LEU A 98 -1.00 12.13 -7.10
N PHE A 99 -0.42 13.33 -6.88
CA PHE A 99 0.81 13.45 -6.07
C PHE A 99 0.61 12.94 -4.62
N SER A 100 -0.49 13.33 -3.96
CA SER A 100 -0.83 12.81 -2.63
C SER A 100 -1.03 11.28 -2.62
N LEU A 101 -1.68 10.72 -3.64
CA LEU A 101 -1.82 9.27 -3.79
C LEU A 101 -0.47 8.57 -3.98
N THR A 102 0.46 9.17 -4.74
CA THR A 102 1.83 8.65 -4.92
C THR A 102 2.61 8.65 -3.61
N GLU A 103 2.52 9.71 -2.80
CA GLU A 103 3.15 9.77 -1.48
C GLU A 103 2.59 8.69 -0.53
N HIS A 104 1.28 8.50 -0.51
CA HIS A 104 0.66 7.40 0.23
C HIS A 104 1.14 6.03 -0.27
N LEU A 105 1.21 5.80 -1.58
CA LEU A 105 1.72 4.56 -2.17
C LEU A 105 3.18 4.29 -1.76
N GLU A 106 4.03 5.32 -1.72
CA GLU A 106 5.42 5.19 -1.27
C GLU A 106 5.50 4.74 0.20
N ILE A 107 4.69 5.32 1.09
CA ILE A 107 4.59 4.92 2.49
C ILE A 107 4.13 3.45 2.60
N TRP A 108 3.05 3.08 1.91
CA TRP A 108 2.56 1.68 1.90
C TRP A 108 3.61 0.69 1.40
N ILE A 109 4.36 1.01 0.34
CA ILE A 109 5.43 0.16 -0.17
C ILE A 109 6.54 0.00 0.87
N LYS A 110 6.99 1.08 1.52
CA LYS A 110 8.01 1.01 2.60
C LYS A 110 7.54 0.14 3.76
N THR A 111 6.29 0.30 4.20
CA THR A 111 5.68 -0.51 5.27
C THR A 111 5.58 -2.00 4.89
N VAL A 112 5.15 -2.31 3.67
CA VAL A 112 5.10 -3.70 3.16
C VAL A 112 6.50 -4.32 3.10
N VAL A 113 7.51 -3.58 2.60
CA VAL A 113 8.90 -4.05 2.57
C VAL A 113 9.43 -4.31 3.99
N GLN A 114 9.10 -3.46 4.96
CA GLN A 114 9.48 -3.69 6.35
C GLN A 114 8.86 -4.99 6.90
N TYR A 115 7.55 -5.19 6.73
CA TYR A 115 6.89 -6.43 7.18
C TYR A 115 7.45 -7.68 6.49
N CYS A 116 7.76 -7.61 5.18
CA CYS A 116 8.41 -8.70 4.47
C CYS A 116 9.78 -9.05 5.07
N ASN A 117 10.60 -8.05 5.41
CA ASN A 117 11.90 -8.26 6.06
C ASN A 117 11.75 -8.88 7.45
N GLU A 118 10.78 -8.44 8.24
CA GLU A 118 10.47 -9.01 9.56
C GLU A 118 10.06 -10.50 9.43
N ILE A 119 9.15 -10.81 8.51
CA ILE A 119 8.70 -12.19 8.22
C ILE A 119 9.89 -13.06 7.76
N ILE A 120 10.73 -12.58 6.83
CA ILE A 120 11.93 -13.31 6.39
C ILE A 120 12.86 -13.61 7.57
N SER A 121 13.08 -12.64 8.47
CA SER A 121 13.92 -12.84 9.66
C SER A 121 13.36 -13.90 10.63
N LEU A 122 12.02 -13.96 10.77
CA LEU A 122 11.32 -14.97 11.58
C LEU A 122 11.42 -16.36 10.94
N VAL A 123 11.20 -16.45 9.62
CA VAL A 123 11.35 -17.71 8.86
C VAL A 123 12.78 -18.23 8.94
N GLN A 124 13.80 -17.37 8.82
CA GLN A 124 15.20 -17.75 8.96
C GLN A 124 15.52 -18.29 10.37
N ARG A 125 15.04 -17.63 11.43
CA ARG A 125 15.20 -18.12 12.82
C ARG A 125 14.52 -19.46 13.04
N ASN A 126 13.27 -19.62 12.60
CA ASN A 126 12.53 -20.87 12.72
C ASN A 126 13.20 -22.01 11.94
N THR A 127 13.69 -21.73 10.72
CA THR A 127 14.44 -22.70 9.92
C THR A 127 15.74 -23.14 10.62
N SER A 128 16.47 -22.20 11.21
CA SER A 128 17.68 -22.50 11.99
C SER A 128 17.39 -23.40 13.20
N ILE A 129 16.31 -23.13 13.94
CA ILE A 129 15.87 -23.96 15.07
C ILE A 129 15.47 -25.37 14.60
N LEU A 130 14.70 -25.48 13.51
CA LEU A 130 14.28 -26.78 12.95
C LEU A 130 15.49 -27.61 12.46
N LEU A 131 16.47 -26.99 11.80
CA LEU A 131 17.71 -27.66 11.42
C LEU A 131 18.53 -28.11 12.63
N SER A 132 18.58 -27.30 13.70
CA SER A 132 19.23 -27.67 14.97
C SER A 132 18.54 -28.86 15.64
N LEU A 133 17.21 -28.85 15.72
CA LEU A 133 16.42 -29.96 16.26
C LEU A 133 16.61 -31.24 15.42
N HIS A 134 16.61 -31.15 14.10
CA HIS A 134 16.91 -32.28 13.22
C HIS A 134 18.33 -32.84 13.46
N GLY A 135 19.32 -31.97 13.66
CA GLY A 135 20.68 -32.36 14.04
C GLY A 135 20.77 -33.04 15.42
N ILE A 136 19.92 -32.66 16.38
CA ILE A 136 19.82 -33.35 17.68
C ILE A 136 19.16 -34.72 17.53
N VAL A 137 18.05 -34.81 16.79
CA VAL A 137 17.30 -36.05 16.57
C VAL A 137 18.14 -37.09 15.83
N THR A 138 18.83 -36.71 14.75
CA THR A 138 19.71 -37.61 13.99
C THR A 138 20.93 -38.09 14.82
N ARG A 139 21.47 -37.24 15.69
CA ARG A 139 22.50 -37.64 16.67
C ARG A 139 21.96 -38.58 17.76
N LEU A 140 20.72 -38.38 18.20
CA LEU A 140 20.06 -39.28 19.15
C LEU A 140 19.74 -40.64 18.53
N GLU A 141 19.21 -40.65 17.30
CA GLU A 141 18.94 -41.88 16.53
C GLU A 141 20.22 -42.70 16.32
N SER A 142 21.30 -42.06 15.85
CA SER A 142 22.58 -42.73 15.67
C SER A 142 23.19 -43.24 16.99
N ALA A 143 23.05 -42.50 18.10
CA ALA A 143 23.48 -42.97 19.42
C ALA A 143 22.66 -44.18 19.93
N MET A 144 21.34 -44.20 19.69
CA MET A 144 20.48 -45.34 20.04
C MET A 144 20.74 -46.57 19.15
N ARG A 145 21.26 -46.37 17.93
CA ARG A 145 21.58 -47.45 16.97
C ARG A 145 22.91 -48.16 17.26
N VAL A 146 23.72 -47.67 18.21
CA VAL A 146 24.96 -48.34 18.64
C VAL A 146 24.63 -49.54 19.53
N PRO A 147 25.04 -50.77 19.17
CA PRO A 147 24.82 -51.95 20.00
C PRO A 147 25.75 -51.89 21.23
N GLY A 148 25.22 -51.35 22.33
CA GLY A 148 25.98 -51.11 23.55
C GLY A 148 25.28 -50.21 24.56
N VAL A 149 24.31 -49.38 24.12
CA VAL A 149 23.40 -48.65 25.02
C VAL A 149 22.29 -49.59 25.52
N ASN A 150 22.68 -50.66 26.21
CA ASN A 150 21.76 -51.40 27.06
C ASN A 150 21.43 -50.53 28.27
N CYS A 151 20.42 -49.67 28.14
CA CYS A 151 19.76 -49.13 29.33
C CYS A 151 19.32 -50.33 30.18
N PRO A 152 19.75 -50.45 31.45
CA PRO A 152 19.27 -51.53 32.29
C PRO A 152 17.77 -51.34 32.45
N ILE A 153 16.99 -52.32 32.01
CA ILE A 153 15.53 -52.29 32.11
C ILE A 153 15.16 -52.94 33.43
N LEU A 154 14.44 -52.19 34.26
CA LEU A 154 13.69 -52.73 35.37
C LEU A 154 12.33 -53.14 34.83
N GLU A 155 12.11 -54.44 34.73
CA GLU A 155 10.77 -54.97 34.51
C GLU A 155 9.97 -54.84 35.80
N PHE A 156 8.70 -54.47 35.69
CA PHE A 156 7.71 -54.45 36.77
C PHE A 156 6.42 -55.09 36.27
N GLU A 157 5.82 -56.00 37.03
CA GLU A 157 4.44 -56.44 36.74
C GLU A 157 3.43 -55.63 37.55
N ASN A 158 2.44 -55.07 36.86
CA ASN A 158 1.28 -54.43 37.46
C ASN A 158 0.31 -55.49 38.04
N PRO A 159 -0.51 -55.22 39.09
CA PRO A 159 -1.52 -56.16 39.58
C PRO A 159 -2.50 -56.72 38.54
N PHE A 160 -2.63 -56.05 37.37
CA PHE A 160 -3.39 -56.53 36.21
C PHE A 160 -2.61 -57.46 35.26
N GLY A 161 -1.44 -57.98 35.66
CA GLY A 161 -0.59 -58.87 34.84
C GLY A 161 0.17 -58.16 33.70
N ILE A 162 0.17 -56.82 33.69
CA ILE A 162 0.85 -56.04 32.64
C ILE A 162 2.31 -55.86 33.04
N ARG A 163 3.21 -56.55 32.32
CA ARG A 163 4.66 -56.35 32.45
C ARG A 163 5.08 -55.04 31.77
N ILE A 164 5.90 -54.26 32.47
CA ILE A 164 6.30 -52.91 32.12
C ILE A 164 7.83 -52.84 32.18
N ALA A 165 8.46 -52.37 31.10
CA ALA A 165 9.90 -52.14 31.02
C ALA A 165 10.23 -50.66 31.32
N LEU A 166 10.88 -50.37 32.46
CA LEU A 166 11.30 -49.00 32.83
C LEU A 166 12.83 -48.83 32.79
N PRO A 167 13.36 -47.74 32.21
CA PRO A 167 14.79 -47.45 32.30
C PRO A 167 15.25 -47.24 33.74
N PHE A 168 16.30 -47.94 34.15
CA PHE A 168 16.89 -47.86 35.49
C PHE A 168 17.20 -46.41 35.91
N GLN A 169 17.64 -45.57 34.97
CA GLN A 169 17.98 -44.17 35.21
C GLN A 169 16.77 -43.31 35.68
N MET A 170 15.53 -43.74 35.40
CA MET A 170 14.33 -43.06 35.91
C MET A 170 13.83 -43.64 37.25
N CYS A 171 14.42 -44.75 37.71
CA CYS A 171 14.07 -45.46 38.94
C CYS A 171 15.20 -45.42 39.98
N ASP A 172 16.28 -44.69 39.70
CA ASP A 172 17.48 -44.53 40.55
C ASP A 172 17.14 -44.02 41.96
N THR A 173 16.05 -43.25 42.04
CA THR A 173 15.45 -42.68 43.22
C THR A 173 14.01 -43.15 43.33
N ARG A 174 13.53 -43.37 44.57
CA ARG A 174 12.13 -43.74 44.82
C ARG A 174 11.17 -42.66 44.31
N GLU A 175 11.60 -41.40 44.30
CA GLU A 175 10.83 -40.27 43.77
C GLU A 175 10.70 -40.33 42.24
N GLY A 176 11.76 -40.72 41.52
CA GLY A 176 11.71 -40.97 40.08
C GLY A 176 10.68 -42.05 39.73
N LEU A 177 10.72 -43.18 40.44
CA LEU A 177 9.70 -44.24 40.29
C LEU A 177 8.29 -43.71 40.57
N CYS A 178 8.06 -42.99 41.67
CA CYS A 178 6.73 -42.45 42.00
C CYS A 178 6.18 -41.59 40.86
N ARG A 179 6.99 -40.69 40.30
CA ARG A 179 6.58 -39.80 39.19
C ARG A 179 6.27 -40.59 37.92
N LEU A 180 7.09 -41.59 37.62
CA LEU A 180 6.88 -42.47 36.47
C LEU A 180 5.60 -43.30 36.62
N LEU A 181 5.34 -43.86 37.81
CA LEU A 181 4.09 -44.57 38.11
C LEU A 181 2.85 -43.67 37.96
N VAL A 182 2.90 -42.40 38.38
CA VAL A 182 1.77 -41.46 38.15
C VAL A 182 1.48 -41.31 36.64
N VAL A 183 2.51 -41.12 35.81
CA VAL A 183 2.34 -41.06 34.34
C VAL A 183 1.82 -42.38 33.77
N MET A 184 2.29 -43.51 34.28
CA MET A 184 1.89 -44.84 33.81
C MET A 184 0.45 -45.23 34.17
N PHE A 185 -0.06 -44.71 35.29
CA PHE A 185 -1.43 -44.91 35.76
C PHE A 185 -2.40 -43.80 35.34
N HIS A 186 -1.95 -42.84 34.51
CA HIS A 186 -2.85 -41.88 33.87
C HIS A 186 -4.02 -42.61 33.19
N ASP A 187 -5.25 -42.16 33.48
CA ASP A 187 -6.53 -42.77 33.06
C ASP A 187 -6.73 -44.26 33.42
N LYS A 188 -5.98 -44.81 34.40
CA LYS A 188 -6.10 -46.21 34.83
C LYS A 188 -6.61 -46.35 36.27
N PRO A 189 -7.35 -47.43 36.58
CA PRO A 189 -7.70 -47.75 37.96
C PRO A 189 -6.43 -47.91 38.82
N GLY A 190 -6.43 -47.29 39.99
CA GLY A 190 -5.27 -47.25 40.91
C GLY A 190 -4.50 -45.92 40.94
N LEU A 191 -4.73 -44.98 40.00
CA LEU A 191 -4.03 -43.69 39.98
C LEU A 191 -4.07 -42.95 41.33
N GLY A 192 -5.25 -42.80 41.93
CA GLY A 192 -5.41 -42.12 43.23
C GLY A 192 -4.74 -42.85 44.41
N LEU A 193 -4.37 -44.13 44.28
CA LEU A 193 -3.53 -44.83 45.25
C LEU A 193 -2.05 -44.53 45.02
N VAL A 194 -1.61 -44.52 43.75
CA VAL A 194 -0.24 -44.16 43.34
C VAL A 194 0.10 -42.72 43.74
N GLU A 195 -0.77 -41.75 43.45
CA GLU A 195 -0.62 -40.34 43.85
C GLU A 195 -0.48 -40.18 45.38
N ARG A 196 -1.29 -40.92 46.13
CA ARG A 196 -1.26 -40.95 47.61
C ARG A 196 -0.12 -41.82 48.17
N ARG A 197 0.78 -42.34 47.31
CA ARG A 197 1.91 -43.22 47.64
C ARG A 197 1.48 -44.50 48.40
N ARG A 198 0.24 -44.95 48.19
CA ARG A 198 -0.35 -46.18 48.75
C ARG A 198 -0.10 -47.35 47.79
N PHE A 199 1.15 -47.76 47.70
CA PHE A 199 1.58 -48.93 46.93
C PHE A 199 2.84 -49.55 47.56
N VAL A 200 3.06 -50.83 47.28
CA VAL A 200 4.21 -51.59 47.73
C VAL A 200 4.93 -52.15 46.51
N VAL A 201 6.25 -52.02 46.45
CA VAL A 201 7.08 -52.70 45.44
C VAL A 201 7.58 -53.98 46.08
N MET A 202 7.39 -55.13 45.42
CA MET A 202 7.75 -56.44 45.96
C MET A 202 9.02 -56.95 45.26
N GLN A 203 9.82 -57.74 45.97
CA GLN A 203 10.95 -58.44 45.38
C GLN A 203 10.50 -59.76 44.74
N SER A 204 10.61 -59.85 43.41
CA SER A 204 10.40 -61.05 42.57
C SER A 204 10.68 -62.40 43.24
N ARG A 205 11.91 -62.55 43.75
CA ARG A 205 12.45 -63.85 44.20
C ARG A 205 12.10 -64.20 45.64
N SER A 206 11.49 -63.30 46.39
CA SER A 206 11.31 -63.45 47.85
C SER A 206 9.94 -63.01 48.35
N ASP A 207 9.12 -62.37 47.51
CA ASP A 207 7.86 -61.71 47.87
C ASP A 207 7.98 -60.77 49.10
N VAL A 208 9.18 -60.20 49.30
CA VAL A 208 9.44 -59.26 50.40
C VAL A 208 9.12 -57.82 49.96
N PRO A 209 8.36 -57.04 50.77
CA PRO A 209 8.07 -55.65 50.48
C PRO A 209 9.32 -54.76 50.63
N ILE A 210 9.65 -54.04 49.56
CA ILE A 210 10.80 -53.11 49.51
C ILE A 210 10.44 -51.82 50.26
N LYS A 211 11.05 -51.65 51.43
CA LYS A 211 10.85 -50.44 52.25
C LYS A 211 11.46 -49.20 51.55
N PRO A 212 10.89 -47.99 51.75
CA PRO A 212 11.38 -46.76 51.14
C PRO A 212 12.87 -46.46 51.35
N LYS A 213 13.40 -46.84 52.52
CA LYS A 213 14.78 -46.58 52.94
C LYS A 213 15.81 -47.48 52.25
N ASP A 214 15.38 -48.66 51.81
CA ASP A 214 16.25 -49.69 51.24
C ASP A 214 16.31 -49.62 49.70
N TRP A 215 15.47 -48.77 49.10
CA TRP A 215 15.36 -48.57 47.65
C TRP A 215 16.70 -48.31 46.96
N SER A 216 17.48 -47.37 47.48
CA SER A 216 18.78 -47.01 46.92
C SER A 216 19.78 -48.16 47.01
N THR A 217 19.83 -48.88 48.13
CA THR A 217 20.70 -50.06 48.33
C THR A 217 20.34 -51.18 47.34
N ILE A 218 19.04 -51.44 47.18
CA ILE A 218 18.52 -52.50 46.33
C ILE A 218 18.73 -52.18 44.84
N CYS A 219 18.43 -50.97 44.39
CA CYS A 219 18.71 -50.54 43.02
C CYS A 219 20.22 -50.40 42.75
N CYS A 220 21.03 -49.96 43.72
CA CYS A 220 22.49 -49.83 43.53
C CYS A 220 23.27 -51.15 43.66
N SER A 221 22.64 -52.26 44.04
CA SER A 221 23.32 -53.57 44.15
C SER A 221 23.91 -54.06 42.82
N GLY A 222 23.35 -53.63 41.68
CA GLY A 222 23.92 -53.87 40.34
C GLY A 222 25.10 -52.97 39.95
N ARG A 223 25.57 -52.08 40.83
CA ARG A 223 26.64 -51.10 40.51
C ARG A 223 28.05 -51.59 40.85
N THR A 224 28.16 -52.65 41.67
CA THR A 224 29.42 -53.27 42.11
C THR A 224 29.86 -54.42 41.19
N ASN A 225 30.31 -54.07 39.98
CA ASN A 225 31.44 -54.68 39.23
C ASN A 225 31.36 -54.33 37.74
N ARG A 226 32.15 -53.35 37.27
CA ARG A 226 32.19 -52.96 35.83
C ARG A 226 32.71 -54.06 34.89
N ASN A 227 33.29 -55.13 35.41
CA ASN A 227 33.99 -56.16 34.63
C ASN A 227 33.36 -57.57 34.74
N GLN A 228 32.14 -57.71 35.27
CA GLN A 228 31.41 -58.98 35.24
C GLN A 228 29.98 -58.80 34.71
N VAL A 229 29.77 -59.33 33.50
CA VAL A 229 28.53 -59.87 32.92
C VAL A 229 27.21 -59.18 33.31
N ALA A 230 26.57 -58.56 32.31
CA ALA A 230 25.26 -57.90 32.39
C ALA A 230 24.05 -58.84 32.58
N ASN A 231 24.19 -59.94 33.33
CA ASN A 231 23.17 -60.99 33.52
C ASN A 231 22.56 -61.02 34.94
N SER A 232 22.69 -59.93 35.72
CA SER A 232 22.04 -59.83 37.04
C SER A 232 21.56 -58.41 37.38
N CYS A 233 20.85 -57.78 36.45
CA CYS A 233 19.76 -56.92 36.93
C CYS A 233 18.76 -57.81 37.67
N PRO A 234 18.35 -57.49 38.91
CA PRO A 234 17.21 -58.14 39.51
C PRO A 234 15.98 -57.81 38.65
N THR A 235 15.36 -58.85 38.08
CA THR A 235 13.99 -58.78 37.56
C THR A 235 13.06 -58.48 38.74
N TRP A 236 12.04 -57.64 38.56
CA TRP A 236 11.03 -57.36 39.60
C TRP A 236 9.66 -57.80 39.10
N ASP A 237 9.18 -58.90 39.65
CA ASP A 237 8.06 -59.63 39.07
C ASP A 237 6.71 -59.09 39.57
N ARG A 238 6.69 -58.09 40.49
CA ARG A 238 5.45 -57.53 41.02
C ARG A 238 5.55 -56.16 41.70
N LEU A 239 4.69 -55.24 41.27
CA LEU A 239 4.25 -54.05 41.99
C LEU A 239 2.86 -54.37 42.57
N ASP A 240 2.68 -54.38 43.88
CA ASP A 240 1.36 -54.59 44.49
C ASP A 240 0.76 -53.26 44.98
N ILE A 241 -0.32 -52.85 44.32
CA ILE A 241 -1.10 -51.66 44.68
C ILE A 241 -2.25 -52.11 45.57
N ALA A 242 -2.00 -52.12 46.87
CA ALA A 242 -2.99 -52.42 47.91
C ALA A 242 -3.34 -51.15 48.71
N GLU A 243 -4.57 -51.10 49.24
CA GLU A 243 -4.83 -50.16 50.34
C GLU A 243 -3.95 -50.49 51.55
N ALA A 244 -3.46 -49.45 52.22
CA ALA A 244 -2.46 -49.57 53.27
C ALA A 244 -2.92 -50.32 54.54
N SER A 245 -4.19 -50.75 54.60
CA SER A 245 -4.77 -51.54 55.68
C SER A 245 -4.35 -53.01 55.68
N THR A 246 -3.96 -53.60 54.54
CA THR A 246 -3.86 -55.07 54.41
C THR A 246 -2.52 -55.66 54.90
N TYR A 247 -1.48 -54.86 55.11
CA TYR A 247 -0.15 -55.30 55.57
C TYR A 247 0.20 -54.85 57.00
N SER A 248 -0.80 -54.57 57.84
CA SER A 248 -0.63 -54.11 59.23
C SER A 248 -0.86 -55.21 60.28
N VAL A 249 -0.34 -56.40 60.01
CA VAL A 249 -0.37 -57.62 60.85
C VAL A 249 0.91 -58.42 60.52
N LEU A 250 1.75 -58.94 61.42
CA LEU A 250 2.03 -58.82 62.87
C LEU A 250 3.49 -59.35 63.07
N PRO A 251 4.18 -59.25 64.22
CA PRO A 251 3.85 -58.57 65.48
C PRO A 251 4.91 -57.52 65.91
N ALA A 252 4.64 -56.83 67.03
CA ALA A 252 5.68 -56.22 67.84
C ALA A 252 6.13 -57.22 68.92
N THR A 253 7.44 -57.45 69.04
CA THR A 253 8.07 -58.12 70.19
C THR A 253 9.42 -57.46 70.48
N ASN A 254 9.73 -57.29 71.77
CA ASN A 254 11.08 -57.05 72.28
C ASN A 254 12.00 -58.25 71.97
#